data_AF-A0A945E7U0-F1
#
_entry.id   AF-A0A945E7U0-F1
#
_cell.length_a   1.000
_cell.length_b   1.000
_cell.length_c   1.000
_cell.angle_alpha   90.00
_cell.angle_beta   90.00
_cell.angle_gamma   90.00
#
_symmetry.space_group_name_H-M   'P 1'
#
loop_
_entity.id
_entity.type
_entity.pdbx_description
1 polymer ?
#
loop_
_entity_poly.entity_id
_entity_poly.type
_entity_poly.pdbx_seq_one_letter_code
_entity_poly.pdbx_strand_id
1 'polypeptide(L)'
;MRIKISFLLIIISGLYFANAQSNKLLDNTNLNYIEFKGKVINSENNEPLIFANINLLESNISTISNGDGDFAIKIPKSHTSSKVQISFIGFKTRILNLKSLNKKNNTISLDVFITPLSETVLSIPKDVERLVRETLANVERNYIEDHTLMTAFYRETIKKKRRNVSLSEAVVNIYKAPYKTYQKRDGIKILKIRKDTDYSRLDTVAFKLSGGPYNTLFQDIIKYSNYFIPPFLMSNYTFWVHRNSKINDMPVYVIRFKQKDNIYDPLFYGELYIDGENKILLSATYSLNVSNRDMASKLFVKKKPRNAKVWPVKVSYRVDYAERNSKWHYSYSNASIDFKVNWDKKIFNSTYSLSSEMAITDWTENETLNFPKRKDLVDPSVILADSKIGFKDLNFWGEDNIIEPENTIQNAIKKIQRKLKRLKD
;
A
#
# COMPACT_ATOMS: atom_id res chain seq x y z
N MET A 1 -24.97 -85.74 -17.27
CA MET A 1 -25.11 -84.46 -16.54
C MET A 1 -23.74 -83.78 -16.45
N ARG A 2 -23.51 -82.76 -17.27
CA ARG A 2 -22.49 -81.68 -17.22
C ARG A 2 -22.44 -81.07 -18.62
N ILE A 3 -23.36 -80.14 -18.87
CA ILE A 3 -23.49 -79.41 -20.14
C ILE A 3 -22.49 -78.25 -20.12
N LYS A 4 -21.66 -78.20 -21.18
CA LYS A 4 -20.71 -77.12 -21.46
C LYS A 4 -21.47 -75.82 -21.74
N ILE A 5 -21.18 -74.76 -20.99
CA ILE A 5 -21.68 -73.41 -21.29
C ILE A 5 -20.57 -72.66 -22.02
N SER A 6 -20.91 -72.27 -23.26
CA SER A 6 -20.08 -71.52 -24.20
C SER A 6 -19.96 -70.05 -23.74
N PHE A 7 -18.74 -69.51 -23.77
CA PHE A 7 -18.47 -68.09 -23.53
C PHE A 7 -18.84 -67.30 -24.79
N LEU A 8 -19.89 -66.47 -24.70
CA LEU A 8 -20.26 -65.51 -25.74
C LEU A 8 -19.51 -64.19 -25.48
N LEU A 9 -18.55 -63.87 -26.36
CA LEU A 9 -17.91 -62.55 -26.45
C LEU A 9 -18.94 -61.54 -26.98
N ILE A 10 -19.28 -60.52 -26.17
CA ILE A 10 -19.99 -59.32 -26.65
C ILE A 10 -18.94 -58.23 -26.85
N ILE A 11 -18.62 -57.96 -28.12
CA ILE A 11 -17.82 -56.81 -28.55
C ILE A 11 -18.74 -55.59 -28.55
N ILE A 12 -18.61 -54.72 -27.54
CA ILE A 12 -19.23 -53.39 -27.55
C ILE A 12 -18.26 -52.44 -28.25
N SER A 13 -18.51 -52.18 -29.53
CA SER A 13 -17.87 -51.10 -30.29
C SER A 13 -18.44 -49.75 -29.86
N GLY A 14 -17.85 -49.14 -28.84
CA GLY A 14 -18.11 -47.75 -28.46
C GLY A 14 -17.36 -46.80 -29.39
N LEU A 15 -18.10 -46.13 -30.28
CA LEU A 15 -17.64 -44.98 -31.06
C LEU A 15 -17.24 -43.84 -30.11
N TYR A 16 -15.94 -43.68 -29.87
CA TYR A 16 -15.40 -42.46 -29.25
C TYR A 16 -15.45 -41.33 -30.27
N PHE A 17 -16.52 -40.54 -30.25
CA PHE A 17 -16.48 -39.19 -30.79
C PHE A 17 -15.56 -38.34 -29.90
N ALA A 18 -14.31 -38.17 -30.33
CA ALA A 18 -13.42 -37.17 -29.78
C ALA A 18 -13.97 -35.77 -30.15
N ASN A 19 -14.81 -35.21 -29.29
CA ASN A 19 -15.10 -33.78 -29.31
C ASN A 19 -13.83 -33.04 -28.87
N ALA A 20 -12.95 -32.76 -29.83
CA ALA A 20 -11.91 -31.75 -29.68
C ALA A 20 -12.60 -30.38 -29.62
N GLN A 21 -13.17 -30.03 -28.47
CA GLN A 21 -13.48 -28.65 -28.15
C GLN A 21 -12.15 -27.92 -28.01
N SER A 22 -11.76 -27.24 -29.08
CA SER A 22 -10.76 -26.17 -29.03
C SER A 22 -11.15 -25.22 -27.90
N ASN A 23 -10.38 -25.22 -26.82
CA ASN A 23 -10.44 -24.20 -25.78
C ASN A 23 -10.07 -22.86 -26.43
N LYS A 24 -11.06 -22.17 -27.01
CA LYS A 24 -10.96 -20.73 -27.26
C LYS A 24 -10.78 -20.09 -25.88
N LEU A 25 -9.55 -19.68 -25.61
CA LEU A 25 -9.23 -18.69 -24.60
C LEU A 25 -10.23 -17.54 -24.80
N LEU A 26 -11.03 -17.27 -23.76
CA LEU A 26 -11.91 -16.12 -23.67
C LEU A 26 -11.05 -14.86 -23.67
N ASP A 27 -10.69 -14.38 -24.86
CA ASP A 27 -10.10 -13.06 -25.08
C ASP A 27 -11.21 -12.08 -25.48
N ASN A 28 -11.18 -10.90 -24.83
CA ASN A 28 -12.03 -9.73 -25.01
C ASN A 28 -13.52 -9.87 -24.64
N THR A 29 -13.81 -9.84 -23.34
CA THR A 29 -14.91 -8.96 -22.90
C THR A 29 -14.54 -7.52 -23.27
N ASN A 30 -15.49 -6.76 -23.78
CA ASN A 30 -15.31 -5.37 -24.20
C ASN A 30 -15.03 -4.52 -22.94
N LEU A 31 -13.78 -4.49 -22.47
CA LEU A 31 -13.40 -3.78 -21.25
C LEU A 31 -13.72 -2.29 -21.45
N ASN A 32 -14.45 -1.69 -20.50
CA ASN A 32 -14.84 -0.27 -20.57
C ASN A 32 -13.70 0.68 -20.16
N TYR A 33 -12.46 0.18 -20.12
CA TYR A 33 -11.26 0.96 -19.82
C TYR A 33 -10.14 0.71 -20.84
N ILE A 34 -9.17 1.61 -20.83
CA ILE A 34 -7.88 1.49 -21.51
C ILE A 34 -6.81 1.35 -20.44
N GLU A 35 -5.90 0.39 -20.58
CA GLU A 35 -4.79 0.16 -19.66
C GLU A 35 -3.47 0.59 -20.29
N PHE A 36 -2.67 1.34 -19.52
CA PHE A 36 -1.31 1.72 -19.85
C PHE A 36 -0.35 1.17 -18.81
N LYS A 37 0.68 0.45 -19.26
CA LYS A 37 1.74 -0.12 -18.39
C LYS A 37 3.11 0.42 -18.72
N GLY A 38 3.95 0.59 -17.72
CA GLY A 38 5.32 1.03 -17.91
C GLY A 38 6.17 0.97 -16.65
N LYS A 39 7.35 1.58 -16.73
CA LYS A 39 8.31 1.74 -15.64
C LYS A 39 8.70 3.21 -15.49
N VAL A 40 8.82 3.68 -14.25
CA VAL A 40 9.36 5.01 -13.92
C VAL A 40 10.79 4.86 -13.42
N ILE A 41 11.73 5.62 -13.98
CA ILE A 41 13.16 5.54 -13.66
C ILE A 41 13.77 6.93 -13.45
N ASN A 42 14.87 6.98 -12.68
CA ASN A 42 15.74 8.14 -12.61
C ASN A 42 16.52 8.26 -13.94
N SER A 43 16.50 9.44 -14.58
CA SER A 43 17.20 9.65 -15.85
C SER A 43 18.73 9.61 -15.75
N GLU A 44 19.29 9.87 -14.57
CA GLU A 44 20.76 9.94 -14.38
C GLU A 44 21.40 8.55 -14.24
N ASN A 45 20.76 7.65 -13.49
CA ASN A 45 21.35 6.36 -13.12
C ASN A 45 20.48 5.14 -13.51
N ASN A 46 19.32 5.37 -14.14
CA ASN A 46 18.33 4.34 -14.52
C ASN A 46 17.77 3.50 -13.37
N GLU A 47 17.98 3.94 -12.11
CA GLU A 47 17.38 3.26 -10.97
C GLU A 47 15.85 3.41 -10.99
N PRO A 48 15.09 2.38 -10.61
CA PRO A 48 13.64 2.46 -10.54
C PRO A 48 13.20 3.46 -9.48
N LEU A 49 12.26 4.33 -9.84
CA LEU A 49 11.62 5.23 -8.88
C LEU A 49 10.47 4.51 -8.20
N ILE A 50 10.73 4.06 -6.98
CA ILE A 50 9.77 3.30 -6.16
C ILE A 50 8.76 4.26 -5.54
N PHE A 51 7.46 3.99 -5.71
CA PHE A 51 6.36 4.85 -5.24
C PHE A 51 6.30 6.22 -5.90
N ALA A 52 6.61 6.30 -7.21
CA ALA A 52 6.26 7.43 -8.05
C ALA A 52 4.74 7.49 -8.19
N ASN A 53 4.18 8.70 -8.15
CA ASN A 53 2.75 8.93 -8.32
C ASN A 53 2.43 9.02 -9.81
N ILE A 54 1.35 8.37 -10.23
CA ILE A 54 0.83 8.41 -11.60
C ILE A 54 -0.64 8.82 -11.52
N ASN A 55 -0.94 10.05 -11.92
CA ASN A 55 -2.26 10.66 -11.81
C ASN A 55 -2.80 11.03 -13.18
N LEU A 56 -4.04 10.66 -13.47
CA LEU A 56 -4.74 11.17 -14.64
C LEU A 56 -5.25 12.59 -14.32
N LEU A 57 -4.74 13.59 -15.05
CA LEU A 57 -5.09 14.99 -14.81
C LEU A 57 -6.59 15.20 -14.91
N GLU A 58 -7.11 16.15 -14.13
CA GLU A 58 -8.55 16.48 -14.07
C GLU A 58 -9.45 15.30 -13.63
N SER A 59 -8.88 14.20 -13.12
CA SER A 59 -9.63 13.11 -12.47
C SER A 59 -9.00 12.73 -11.11
N ASN A 60 -9.69 11.91 -10.33
CA ASN A 60 -9.15 11.31 -9.10
C ASN A 60 -8.49 9.94 -9.36
N ILE A 61 -8.47 9.50 -10.63
CA ILE A 61 -7.89 8.23 -11.05
C ILE A 61 -6.37 8.29 -10.92
N SER A 62 -5.85 7.39 -10.08
CA SER A 62 -4.43 7.35 -9.76
C SER A 62 -3.92 5.93 -9.49
N THR A 63 -2.60 5.78 -9.57
CA THR A 63 -1.86 4.60 -9.15
C THR A 63 -0.43 5.01 -8.75
N ILE A 64 0.35 4.06 -8.26
CA ILE A 64 1.76 4.27 -7.91
C ILE A 64 2.65 3.19 -8.53
N SER A 65 3.93 3.50 -8.72
CA SER A 65 4.93 2.50 -9.10
C SER A 65 5.30 1.60 -7.92
N ASN A 66 5.61 0.34 -8.23
CA ASN A 66 6.02 -0.66 -7.24
C ASN A 66 7.54 -0.62 -6.94
N GLY A 67 8.04 -1.61 -6.18
CA GLY A 67 9.46 -1.79 -5.85
C GLY A 67 10.43 -1.92 -7.04
N ASP A 68 9.93 -2.30 -8.21
CA ASP A 68 10.68 -2.43 -9.46
C ASP A 68 10.50 -1.19 -10.38
N GLY A 69 9.78 -0.16 -9.92
CA GLY A 69 9.41 1.03 -10.68
C GLY A 69 8.25 0.81 -11.65
N ASP A 70 7.65 -0.38 -11.70
CA ASP A 70 6.58 -0.72 -12.64
C ASP A 70 5.23 -0.16 -12.19
N PHE A 71 4.42 0.28 -13.14
CA PHE A 71 3.07 0.81 -12.91
C PHE A 71 2.07 0.30 -13.97
N ALA A 72 0.79 0.30 -13.60
CA ALA A 72 -0.33 0.13 -14.51
C ALA A 72 -1.47 1.08 -14.13
N ILE A 73 -1.91 1.91 -15.07
CA ILE A 73 -3.06 2.79 -14.89
C ILE A 73 -4.16 2.41 -15.89
N LYS A 74 -5.36 2.21 -15.37
CA LYS A 74 -6.60 1.91 -16.09
C LYS A 74 -7.48 3.14 -16.07
N ILE A 75 -7.96 3.51 -17.24
CA ILE A 75 -8.72 4.73 -17.47
C ILE A 75 -10.02 4.35 -18.18
N PRO A 76 -11.19 4.62 -17.60
CA PRO A 76 -12.48 4.41 -18.26
C PRO A 76 -12.52 5.10 -19.63
N LYS A 77 -13.05 4.41 -20.64
CA LYS A 77 -13.21 4.95 -22.00
C LYS A 77 -14.12 6.19 -22.06
N SER A 78 -14.96 6.39 -21.04
CA SER A 78 -15.82 7.55 -20.87
C SER A 78 -15.09 8.82 -20.43
N HIS A 79 -13.83 8.72 -19.96
CA HIS A 79 -13.09 9.90 -19.54
C HIS A 79 -12.59 10.74 -20.71
N THR A 80 -12.64 12.06 -20.51
CA THR A 80 -12.25 13.08 -21.48
C THR A 80 -10.79 13.50 -21.32
N SER A 81 -10.20 13.32 -20.13
CA SER A 81 -8.82 13.69 -19.87
C SER A 81 -7.84 12.90 -20.74
N SER A 82 -6.87 13.63 -21.30
CA SER A 82 -5.90 13.09 -22.24
C SER A 82 -4.48 13.12 -21.73
N LYS A 83 -4.25 13.46 -20.45
CA LYS A 83 -2.90 13.67 -19.92
C LYS A 83 -2.69 12.98 -18.57
N VAL A 84 -1.54 12.32 -18.42
CA VAL A 84 -1.08 11.72 -17.17
C VAL A 84 0.09 12.52 -16.64
N GLN A 85 0.04 12.83 -15.35
CA GLN A 85 1.12 13.43 -14.59
C GLN A 85 1.86 12.35 -13.82
N ILE A 86 3.19 12.37 -13.92
CA ILE A 86 4.09 11.49 -13.17
C ILE A 86 4.97 12.39 -12.29
N SER A 87 4.96 12.14 -10.98
CA SER A 87 5.72 12.92 -10.01
C SER A 87 6.41 12.04 -8.98
N PHE A 88 7.58 12.49 -8.53
CA PHE A 88 8.35 11.86 -7.47
C PHE A 88 9.14 12.95 -6.74
N ILE A 89 9.25 12.83 -5.41
CA ILE A 89 9.89 13.86 -4.58
C ILE A 89 11.37 14.02 -4.96
N GLY A 90 11.81 15.26 -5.20
CA GLY A 90 13.19 15.53 -5.62
C GLY A 90 13.44 15.35 -7.11
N PHE A 91 12.38 15.17 -7.91
CA PHE A 91 12.45 15.03 -9.36
C PHE A 91 11.51 16.02 -10.04
N LYS A 92 11.81 16.37 -11.29
CA LYS A 92 10.93 17.19 -12.12
C LYS A 92 9.67 16.41 -12.49
N THR A 93 8.51 17.02 -12.24
CA THR A 93 7.22 16.44 -12.65
C THR A 93 7.11 16.39 -14.17
N ARG A 94 6.61 15.28 -14.70
CA ARG A 94 6.45 15.06 -16.14
C ARG A 94 4.98 14.89 -16.49
N ILE A 95 4.50 15.63 -17.49
CA ILE A 95 3.12 15.53 -18.00
C ILE A 95 3.18 14.95 -19.41
N LEU A 96 2.46 13.85 -19.64
CA LEU A 96 2.44 13.12 -20.90
C LEU A 96 1.03 13.02 -21.46
N ASN A 97 0.89 13.11 -22.79
CA ASN A 97 -0.38 12.84 -23.45
C ASN A 97 -0.62 11.33 -23.53
N LEU A 98 -1.82 10.84 -23.21
CA LEU A 98 -2.20 9.43 -23.34
C LEU A 98 -1.97 8.90 -24.76
N LYS A 99 -2.15 9.73 -25.79
CA LYS A 99 -1.89 9.37 -27.20
C LYS A 99 -0.42 9.08 -27.49
N SER A 100 0.51 9.61 -26.68
CA SER A 100 1.94 9.32 -26.78
C SER A 100 2.38 8.05 -26.05
N LEU A 101 1.50 7.46 -25.23
CA LEU A 101 1.79 6.25 -24.49
C LEU A 101 1.38 5.02 -25.29
N ASN A 102 2.25 4.02 -25.30
CA ASN A 102 1.89 2.68 -25.75
C ASN A 102 1.04 1.98 -24.69
N LYS A 103 0.25 0.97 -25.06
CA LYS A 103 -0.51 0.19 -24.05
C LYS A 103 0.40 -0.53 -23.04
N LYS A 104 1.62 -0.90 -23.45
CA LYS A 104 2.60 -1.62 -22.63
C LYS A 104 4.02 -1.09 -22.91
N ASN A 105 4.96 -1.43 -22.03
CA ASN A 105 6.39 -1.19 -22.18
C ASN A 105 6.79 0.30 -22.30
N ASN A 106 6.04 1.21 -21.68
CA ASN A 106 6.48 2.60 -21.57
C ASN A 106 7.65 2.69 -20.58
N THR A 107 8.68 3.48 -20.90
CA THR A 107 9.72 3.85 -19.94
C THR A 107 9.68 5.37 -19.77
N ILE A 108 9.38 5.80 -18.55
CA ILE A 108 9.22 7.21 -18.19
C ILE A 108 10.39 7.60 -17.29
N SER A 109 11.40 8.25 -17.86
CA SER A 109 12.50 8.82 -17.10
C SER A 109 12.09 10.17 -16.50
N LEU A 110 12.41 10.39 -15.22
CA LEU A 110 12.30 11.68 -14.54
C LEU A 110 13.70 12.22 -14.25
N ASP A 111 13.89 13.52 -14.47
CA ASP A 111 15.13 14.21 -14.17
C ASP A 111 15.21 14.58 -12.70
N VAL A 112 16.38 14.37 -12.10
CA VAL A 112 16.66 14.84 -10.74
C VAL A 112 16.50 16.35 -10.71
N PHE A 113 15.83 16.83 -9.67
CA PHE A 113 15.74 18.24 -9.39
C PHE A 113 16.99 18.68 -8.63
N ILE A 114 18.03 19.09 -9.36
CA ILE A 114 19.23 19.70 -8.78
C ILE A 114 18.93 21.20 -8.62
N THR A 115 18.77 21.67 -7.39
CA THR A 115 18.96 23.11 -7.11
C THR A 115 20.38 23.28 -6.58
N PRO A 116 21.21 24.19 -7.10
CA PRO A 116 22.24 24.78 -6.25
C PRO A 116 21.55 25.37 -5.01
N LEU A 117 22.22 25.41 -3.85
CA LEU A 117 21.74 26.19 -2.71
C LEU A 117 21.63 27.66 -3.17
N SER A 118 20.51 28.04 -3.75
CA SER A 118 20.20 29.44 -3.97
C SER A 118 19.90 29.97 -2.58
N GLU A 119 20.80 30.81 -2.06
CA GLU A 119 20.70 31.50 -0.77
C GLU A 119 19.43 32.36 -0.63
N THR A 120 18.59 32.44 -1.67
CA THR A 120 17.64 33.53 -1.89
C THR A 120 16.15 33.17 -1.89
N VAL A 121 15.68 31.94 -1.67
CA VAL A 121 14.21 31.69 -1.72
C VAL A 121 13.67 30.81 -0.59
N LEU A 122 14.19 30.91 0.63
CA LEU A 122 13.50 30.61 1.89
C LEU A 122 14.54 30.67 3.01
N SER A 123 14.52 31.72 3.84
CA SER A 123 15.35 31.74 5.05
C SER A 123 15.01 30.51 5.89
N ILE A 124 16.01 29.69 6.23
CA ILE A 124 15.86 28.50 7.08
C ILE A 124 14.96 28.90 8.27
N PRO A 125 13.86 28.17 8.54
CA PRO A 125 12.95 28.53 9.62
C PRO A 125 13.75 28.64 10.92
N LYS A 126 13.71 29.81 11.55
CA LYS A 126 14.41 30.06 12.83
C LYS A 126 14.00 29.06 13.92
N ASP A 127 12.77 28.58 13.84
CA ASP A 127 12.19 27.61 14.75
C ASP A 127 11.56 26.45 13.94
N VAL A 128 12.36 25.41 13.73
CA VAL A 128 11.97 24.21 12.98
C VAL A 128 10.92 23.39 13.75
N GLU A 129 11.03 23.34 15.08
CA GLU A 129 10.05 22.65 15.91
C GLU A 129 8.66 23.27 15.74
N ARG A 130 8.57 24.61 15.77
CA ARG A 130 7.31 25.33 15.53
C ARG A 130 6.76 25.07 14.14
N LEU A 131 7.59 25.03 13.09
CA LEU A 131 7.12 24.66 11.74
C LEU A 131 6.46 23.28 11.74
N VAL A 132 7.07 22.27 12.38
CA VAL A 132 6.50 20.92 12.48
C VAL A 132 5.20 20.95 13.30
N ARG A 133 5.19 21.65 14.44
CA ARG A 133 4.01 21.81 15.31
C ARG A 133 2.83 22.38 14.54
N GLU A 134 3.06 23.48 13.84
CA GLU A 134 2.04 24.16 13.05
C GLU A 134 1.58 23.29 11.89
N THR A 135 2.49 22.56 11.22
CA THR A 135 2.13 21.63 10.14
C THR A 135 1.19 20.51 10.61
N LEU A 136 1.49 19.89 11.76
CA LEU A 136 0.66 18.83 12.34
C LEU A 136 -0.66 19.35 12.92
N ALA A 137 -0.77 20.65 13.22
CA ALA A 137 -1.98 21.29 13.72
C ALA A 137 -2.85 21.91 12.63
N ASN A 138 -2.28 22.27 11.46
CA ASN A 138 -2.93 23.03 10.40
C ASN A 138 -3.79 22.14 9.47
N VAL A 139 -4.74 21.43 10.07
CA VAL A 139 -5.62 20.50 9.39
C VAL A 139 -6.70 21.22 8.59
N GLU A 140 -7.34 22.22 9.20
CA GLU A 140 -8.58 22.83 8.67
C GLU A 140 -8.36 23.60 7.36
N ARG A 141 -7.22 24.29 7.26
CA ARG A 141 -6.93 25.12 6.09
C ARG A 141 -6.62 24.29 4.86
N ASN A 142 -5.84 23.22 5.01
CA ASN A 142 -5.12 22.61 3.90
C ASN A 142 -5.68 21.25 3.46
N TYR A 143 -6.45 20.56 4.30
CA TYR A 143 -6.91 19.20 4.03
C TYR A 143 -8.41 19.14 3.78
N ILE A 144 -8.87 18.06 3.14
CA ILE A 144 -10.29 17.83 2.88
C ILE A 144 -11.06 17.79 4.21
N GLU A 145 -12.10 18.63 4.29
CA GLU A 145 -12.94 18.77 5.49
C GLU A 145 -14.28 18.04 5.38
N ASP A 146 -14.61 17.50 4.19
CA ASP A 146 -15.86 16.80 3.95
C ASP A 146 -15.73 15.30 4.17
N HIS A 147 -16.88 14.66 4.38
CA HIS A 147 -16.95 13.22 4.33
C HIS A 147 -16.60 12.77 2.91
N THR A 148 -15.70 11.79 2.80
CA THR A 148 -15.27 11.27 1.51
C THR A 148 -15.44 9.77 1.45
N LEU A 149 -15.74 9.28 0.25
CA LEU A 149 -15.69 7.88 -0.09
C LEU A 149 -14.45 7.67 -0.96
N MET A 150 -13.45 6.97 -0.42
CA MET A 150 -12.22 6.65 -1.14
C MET A 150 -12.23 5.19 -1.56
N THR A 151 -11.88 4.92 -2.81
CA THR A 151 -11.56 3.58 -3.30
C THR A 151 -10.06 3.37 -3.14
N ALA A 152 -9.66 2.27 -2.52
CA ALA A 152 -8.26 1.98 -2.26
C ALA A 152 -7.89 0.54 -2.59
N PHE A 153 -6.71 0.37 -3.16
CA PHE A 153 -6.03 -0.92 -3.22
C PHE A 153 -5.23 -1.13 -1.94
N TYR A 154 -5.39 -2.30 -1.32
CA TYR A 154 -4.66 -2.72 -0.12
C TYR A 154 -3.93 -4.04 -0.37
N ARG A 155 -2.68 -4.15 0.07
CA ARG A 155 -1.91 -5.40 0.07
C ARG A 155 -1.23 -5.60 1.41
N GLU A 156 -1.30 -6.81 1.94
CA GLU A 156 -0.44 -7.27 3.03
C GLU A 156 0.36 -8.51 2.61
N THR A 157 1.61 -8.58 3.04
CA THR A 157 2.48 -9.74 2.86
C THR A 157 3.16 -10.10 4.16
N ILE A 158 3.35 -11.41 4.36
CA ILE A 158 4.18 -11.96 5.41
C ILE A 158 5.20 -12.86 4.73
N LYS A 159 6.48 -12.56 4.95
CA LYS A 159 7.62 -13.33 4.44
C LYS A 159 8.34 -13.98 5.62
N LYS A 160 8.73 -15.25 5.48
CA LYS A 160 9.72 -15.91 6.35
C LYS A 160 11.04 -15.95 5.59
N LYS A 161 12.06 -15.25 6.08
CA LYS A 161 13.27 -14.93 5.30
C LYS A 161 12.85 -14.30 3.94
N ARG A 162 13.20 -14.91 2.81
CA ARG A 162 12.87 -14.42 1.46
C ARG A 162 11.57 -15.01 0.86
N ARG A 163 10.86 -15.89 1.58
CA ARG A 163 9.72 -16.64 1.05
C ARG A 163 8.39 -16.06 1.53
N ASN A 164 7.48 -15.75 0.60
CA ASN A 164 6.09 -15.37 0.92
C ASN A 164 5.36 -16.56 1.56
N VAL A 165 4.83 -16.36 2.77
CA VAL A 165 4.02 -17.33 3.52
C VAL A 165 2.55 -16.90 3.65
N SER A 166 2.29 -15.59 3.55
CA SER A 166 0.95 -15.03 3.42
C SER A 166 0.95 -13.84 2.47
N LEU A 167 -0.09 -13.73 1.66
CA LEU A 167 -0.41 -12.60 0.79
C LEU A 167 -1.91 -12.38 0.86
N SER A 168 -2.37 -11.18 1.21
CA SER A 168 -3.76 -10.76 1.02
C SER A 168 -3.78 -9.46 0.24
N GLU A 169 -4.63 -9.37 -0.77
CA GLU A 169 -4.88 -8.15 -1.52
C GLU A 169 -6.38 -7.88 -1.56
N ALA A 170 -6.76 -6.62 -1.45
CA ALA A 170 -8.14 -6.19 -1.46
C ALA A 170 -8.32 -4.86 -2.19
N VAL A 171 -9.51 -4.67 -2.77
CA VAL A 171 -10.04 -3.33 -3.07
C VAL A 171 -11.06 -3.03 -1.99
N VAL A 172 -10.92 -1.87 -1.37
CA VAL A 172 -11.74 -1.43 -0.23
C VAL A 172 -12.33 -0.05 -0.50
N ASN A 173 -13.52 0.19 0.05
CA ASN A 173 -14.06 1.52 0.22
C ASN A 173 -13.74 2.01 1.63
N ILE A 174 -13.15 3.20 1.72
CA ILE A 174 -12.88 3.91 2.96
C ILE A 174 -13.89 5.04 3.05
N TYR A 175 -14.78 4.92 4.02
CA TYR A 175 -15.69 5.97 4.43
C TYR A 175 -14.93 6.87 5.40
N LYS A 176 -14.22 7.83 4.83
CA LYS A 176 -13.31 8.71 5.56
C LYS A 176 -14.12 9.87 6.13
N ALA A 177 -14.06 10.02 7.45
CA ALA A 177 -14.62 11.18 8.12
C ALA A 177 -13.72 12.41 7.89
N PRO A 178 -14.26 13.61 8.08
CA PRO A 178 -13.47 14.83 8.17
C PRO A 178 -12.30 14.70 9.14
N TYR A 179 -11.24 15.47 8.92
CA TYR A 179 -10.08 15.47 9.82
C TYR A 179 -10.36 16.20 11.14
N LYS A 180 -11.49 16.93 11.27
CA LYS A 180 -11.91 17.56 12.52
C LYS A 180 -12.23 16.49 13.58
N THR A 181 -11.65 16.68 14.77
CA THR A 181 -11.54 15.70 15.87
C THR A 181 -12.87 15.22 16.48
N TYR A 182 -13.99 15.90 16.20
CA TYR A 182 -15.28 15.66 16.86
C TYR A 182 -16.25 14.76 16.08
N GLN A 183 -15.83 14.15 14.97
CA GLN A 183 -16.72 13.34 14.13
C GLN A 183 -16.33 11.85 14.06
N LYS A 184 -17.25 11.05 13.51
CA LYS A 184 -17.25 9.58 13.43
C LYS A 184 -15.88 8.99 13.02
N ARG A 185 -15.60 7.78 13.48
CA ARG A 185 -14.39 7.03 13.08
C ARG A 185 -14.49 6.58 11.62
N ASP A 186 -13.34 6.50 10.95
CA ASP A 186 -13.27 5.98 9.58
C ASP A 186 -13.77 4.53 9.51
N GLY A 187 -14.54 4.24 8.46
CA GLY A 187 -15.09 2.92 8.17
C GLY A 187 -14.42 2.31 6.94
N ILE A 188 -14.06 1.04 7.00
CA ILE A 188 -13.54 0.31 5.83
C ILE A 188 -14.53 -0.80 5.45
N LYS A 189 -14.90 -0.88 4.18
CA LYS A 189 -15.69 -1.96 3.60
C LYS A 189 -14.87 -2.66 2.52
N ILE A 190 -14.75 -3.99 2.60
CA ILE A 190 -14.07 -4.77 1.55
C ILE A 190 -15.02 -4.96 0.37
N LEU A 191 -14.60 -4.53 -0.82
CA LEU A 191 -15.33 -4.80 -2.07
C LEU A 191 -14.90 -6.12 -2.68
N LYS A 192 -13.57 -6.31 -2.77
CA LYS A 192 -12.95 -7.49 -3.38
C LYS A 192 -11.78 -7.92 -2.51
N ILE A 193 -11.63 -9.21 -2.27
CA ILE A 193 -10.44 -9.76 -1.58
C ILE A 193 -9.94 -11.05 -2.23
N ARG A 194 -8.62 -11.19 -2.26
CA ARG A 194 -7.90 -12.38 -2.72
C ARG A 194 -6.76 -12.68 -1.76
N LYS A 195 -6.57 -13.95 -1.38
CA LYS A 195 -5.57 -14.33 -0.37
C LYS A 195 -4.87 -15.68 -0.63
N ASP A 196 -3.56 -15.74 -0.50
CA ASP A 196 -2.82 -17.00 -0.36
C ASP A 196 -2.22 -17.07 1.03
N THR A 197 -2.41 -18.21 1.69
CA THR A 197 -1.75 -18.45 2.97
C THR A 197 -1.26 -19.89 2.99
N ASP A 198 0.04 -20.06 3.20
CA ASP A 198 0.69 -21.35 3.33
C ASP A 198 1.38 -21.45 4.69
N TYR A 199 0.58 -21.72 5.72
CA TYR A 199 1.08 -21.96 7.07
C TYR A 199 1.63 -23.38 7.27
N SER A 200 1.40 -24.31 6.32
CA SER A 200 1.89 -25.69 6.41
C SER A 200 3.41 -25.79 6.46
N ARG A 201 4.10 -24.73 5.99
CA ARG A 201 5.56 -24.64 5.91
C ARG A 201 6.18 -23.72 6.96
N LEU A 202 5.39 -23.29 7.94
CA LEU A 202 5.90 -22.55 9.09
C LEU A 202 6.31 -23.55 10.17
N ASP A 203 7.57 -23.99 10.14
CA ASP A 203 8.15 -24.95 11.09
C ASP A 203 8.08 -24.55 12.58
N THR A 204 7.44 -23.42 12.96
CA THR A 204 7.47 -22.94 14.36
C THR A 204 6.32 -22.04 14.80
N VAL A 205 6.03 -20.90 14.15
CA VAL A 205 4.87 -20.02 14.51
C VAL A 205 4.11 -19.60 13.25
N ALA A 206 2.79 -19.65 13.30
CA ALA A 206 1.93 -18.90 12.37
C ALA A 206 1.97 -17.41 12.72
N PHE A 207 2.81 -16.65 12.02
CA PHE A 207 2.89 -15.20 12.19
C PHE A 207 1.67 -14.56 11.51
N LYS A 208 0.95 -13.71 12.24
CA LYS A 208 -0.31 -13.08 11.79
C LYS A 208 -0.30 -11.60 12.10
N LEU A 209 -0.90 -10.82 11.20
CA LEU A 209 -1.10 -9.39 11.37
C LEU A 209 -2.54 -9.14 11.84
N SER A 210 -2.69 -8.43 12.96
CA SER A 210 -3.98 -7.94 13.44
C SER A 210 -4.19 -6.52 12.93
N GLY A 211 -5.41 -6.21 12.48
CA GLY A 211 -5.86 -4.88 12.07
C GLY A 211 -6.04 -4.69 10.57
N GLY A 212 -5.34 -5.48 9.75
CA GLY A 212 -5.51 -5.47 8.30
C GLY A 212 -5.41 -4.05 7.71
N PRO A 213 -6.39 -3.57 6.91
CA PRO A 213 -6.30 -2.27 6.24
C PRO A 213 -6.34 -1.06 7.19
N TYR A 214 -6.75 -1.23 8.45
CA TYR A 214 -6.70 -0.15 9.43
C TYR A 214 -5.26 0.21 9.82
N ASN A 215 -4.31 -0.73 9.76
CA ASN A 215 -2.91 -0.47 10.10
C ASN A 215 -2.27 0.56 9.16
N THR A 216 -2.69 0.59 7.90
CA THR A 216 -2.27 1.58 6.90
C THR A 216 -3.08 2.86 7.02
N LEU A 217 -4.39 2.79 7.26
CA LEU A 217 -5.21 3.98 7.42
C LEU A 217 -4.79 4.86 8.61
N PHE A 218 -4.37 4.25 9.72
CA PHE A 218 -3.86 4.98 10.89
C PHE A 218 -2.50 5.67 10.66
N GLN A 219 -1.84 5.44 9.52
CA GLN A 219 -0.61 6.14 9.14
C GLN A 219 -0.87 7.49 8.47
N ASP A 220 -2.13 7.88 8.28
CA ASP A 220 -2.48 9.26 7.97
C ASP A 220 -2.14 10.16 9.18
N ILE A 221 -0.89 10.60 9.26
CA ILE A 221 -0.35 11.31 10.43
C ILE A 221 -0.99 12.68 10.63
N ILE A 222 -1.59 13.28 9.60
CA ILE A 222 -2.34 14.53 9.74
C ILE A 222 -3.65 14.27 10.47
N LYS A 223 -4.34 13.17 10.15
CA LYS A 223 -5.55 12.78 10.88
C LYS A 223 -5.25 12.21 12.28
N TYR A 224 -4.14 11.49 12.40
CA TYR A 224 -3.77 10.70 13.56
C TYR A 224 -2.49 11.23 14.23
N SER A 225 -2.27 12.55 14.23
CA SER A 225 -1.04 13.20 14.70
C SER A 225 -0.67 12.84 16.13
N ASN A 226 -1.67 12.63 16.99
CA ASN A 226 -1.49 12.17 18.37
C ASN A 226 -0.87 10.77 18.50
N TYR A 227 -0.99 9.92 17.49
CA TYR A 227 -0.34 8.61 17.44
C TYR A 227 1.05 8.66 16.78
N PHE A 228 1.41 9.79 16.18
CA PHE A 228 2.72 10.03 15.57
C PHE A 228 3.64 10.79 16.52
N ILE A 229 3.48 12.11 16.64
CA ILE A 229 4.21 12.95 17.59
C ILE A 229 3.17 13.81 18.31
N PRO A 230 2.67 13.36 19.47
CA PRO A 230 1.71 14.15 20.22
C PRO A 230 2.37 15.44 20.74
N PRO A 231 1.61 16.55 20.88
CA PRO A 231 2.16 17.86 21.23
C PRO A 231 3.00 17.88 22.52
N PHE A 232 2.63 17.05 23.52
CA PHE A 232 3.32 16.94 24.80
C PHE A 232 4.63 16.15 24.74
N LEU A 233 4.88 15.38 23.66
CA LEU A 233 6.15 14.70 23.42
C LEU A 233 7.08 15.47 22.49
N MET A 234 6.64 16.58 21.86
CA MET A 234 7.47 17.31 20.90
C MET A 234 8.83 17.75 21.48
N SER A 235 8.86 18.14 22.76
CA SER A 235 10.09 18.54 23.46
C SER A 235 11.11 17.40 23.63
N ASN A 236 10.72 16.15 23.41
CA ASN A 236 11.62 14.98 23.43
C ASN A 236 12.37 14.78 22.11
N TYR A 237 12.07 15.57 21.08
CA TYR A 237 12.67 15.47 19.76
C TYR A 237 13.67 16.60 19.49
N THR A 238 14.56 16.35 18.54
CA THR A 238 15.34 17.36 17.85
C THR A 238 14.87 17.39 16.40
N PHE A 239 14.63 18.60 15.87
CA PHE A 239 14.23 18.84 14.48
C PHE A 239 15.26 19.72 13.78
N TRP A 240 15.58 19.41 12.53
CA TRP A 240 16.47 20.25 11.72
C TRP A 240 16.14 20.15 10.23
N VAL A 241 16.35 21.24 9.50
CA VAL A 241 16.28 21.22 8.04
C VAL A 241 17.49 20.44 7.52
N HIS A 242 17.24 19.37 6.78
CA HIS A 242 18.30 18.57 6.17
C HIS A 242 18.64 19.08 4.77
N ARG A 243 17.64 19.38 3.95
CA ARG A 243 17.79 19.94 2.60
C ARG A 243 16.49 20.61 2.15
N ASN A 244 16.58 21.44 1.13
CA ASN A 244 15.43 21.93 0.37
C ASN A 244 15.24 21.04 -0.86
N SER A 245 14.00 20.86 -1.29
CA SER A 245 13.60 20.06 -2.45
C SER A 245 12.43 20.74 -3.18
N LYS A 246 11.94 20.11 -4.25
CA LYS A 246 10.66 20.44 -4.87
C LYS A 246 9.82 19.20 -5.15
N ILE A 247 8.51 19.41 -5.21
CA ILE A 247 7.53 18.48 -5.80
C ILE A 247 6.47 19.32 -6.53
N ASN A 248 6.14 18.99 -7.78
CA ASN A 248 5.21 19.78 -8.59
C ASN A 248 5.53 21.29 -8.59
N ASP A 249 6.82 21.63 -8.72
CA ASP A 249 7.36 22.99 -8.65
C ASP A 249 7.18 23.75 -7.32
N MET A 250 6.52 23.15 -6.32
CA MET A 250 6.38 23.69 -4.97
C MET A 250 7.67 23.50 -4.16
N PRO A 251 8.16 24.53 -3.44
CA PRO A 251 9.31 24.41 -2.55
C PRO A 251 8.99 23.52 -1.34
N VAL A 252 9.92 22.63 -0.98
CA VAL A 252 9.74 21.65 0.08
C VAL A 252 10.93 21.68 1.03
N TYR A 253 10.67 21.83 2.32
CA TYR A 253 11.64 21.54 3.37
C TYR A 253 11.66 20.04 3.68
N VAL A 254 12.84 19.43 3.63
CA VAL A 254 13.06 18.08 4.16
C VAL A 254 13.52 18.23 5.61
N ILE A 255 12.59 18.08 6.55
CA ILE A 255 12.86 18.18 7.99
C ILE A 255 13.19 16.79 8.53
N ARG A 256 14.38 16.65 9.10
CA ARG A 256 14.74 15.46 9.86
C ARG A 256 14.37 15.61 11.31
N PHE A 257 13.98 14.50 11.93
CA PHE A 257 13.67 14.44 13.34
C PHE A 257 14.17 13.14 13.96
N LYS A 258 14.58 13.21 15.23
CA LYS A 258 14.88 12.05 16.07
C LYS A 258 14.65 12.38 17.54
N GLN A 259 14.44 11.37 18.37
CA GLN A 259 14.44 11.54 19.82
C GLN A 259 15.81 12.05 20.32
N LYS A 260 15.80 12.81 21.41
CA LYS A 260 17.00 13.23 22.14
C LYS A 260 17.68 12.03 22.78
N ASP A 261 19.00 12.11 22.97
CA ASP A 261 19.82 10.96 23.38
C ASP A 261 19.49 10.43 24.79
N ASN A 262 18.92 11.27 25.66
CA ASN A 262 18.47 10.90 27.01
C ASN A 262 17.08 10.27 27.05
N ILE A 263 16.40 10.14 25.91
CA ILE A 263 15.07 9.53 25.81
C ILE A 263 15.25 8.07 25.40
N TYR A 264 14.80 7.16 26.26
CA TYR A 264 14.94 5.71 26.06
C TYR A 264 13.65 5.03 25.57
N ASP A 265 12.53 5.76 25.58
CA ASP A 265 11.28 5.28 25.00
C ASP A 265 11.43 5.07 23.49
N PRO A 266 10.72 4.08 22.92
CA PRO A 266 10.69 3.86 21.49
C PRO A 266 9.89 4.98 20.81
N LEU A 267 10.58 6.02 20.34
CA LEU A 267 9.99 7.14 19.62
C LEU A 267 10.33 7.06 18.13
N PHE A 268 9.61 7.83 17.31
CA PHE A 268 9.85 7.87 15.88
C PHE A 268 11.11 8.68 15.54
N TYR A 269 11.68 8.42 14.37
CA TYR A 269 12.68 9.26 13.73
C TYR A 269 12.50 9.16 12.23
N GLY A 270 12.92 10.17 11.47
CA GLY A 270 12.72 10.16 10.03
C GLY A 270 12.82 11.52 9.36
N GLU A 271 12.15 11.63 8.23
CA GLU A 271 12.07 12.80 7.37
C GLU A 271 10.60 13.17 7.13
N LEU A 272 10.28 14.45 7.30
CA LEU A 272 9.02 15.08 6.92
C LEU A 272 9.29 15.98 5.71
N TYR A 273 8.43 15.89 4.70
CA TYR A 273 8.49 16.71 3.50
C TYR A 273 7.39 17.76 3.59
N ILE A 274 7.77 18.99 3.93
CA ILE A 274 6.84 20.06 4.31
C ILE A 274 6.91 21.19 3.30
N ASP A 275 5.77 21.62 2.75
CA ASP A 275 5.65 22.92 2.11
C ASP A 275 5.85 24.01 3.17
N GLY A 276 6.94 24.77 3.04
CA GLY A 276 7.32 25.80 3.99
C GLY A 276 6.39 27.00 4.05
N GLU A 277 5.68 27.30 2.96
CA GLU A 277 4.81 28.46 2.84
C GLU A 277 3.45 28.17 3.46
N ASN A 278 2.81 27.08 3.03
CA ASN A 278 1.46 26.73 3.47
C ASN A 278 1.43 25.76 4.66
N LYS A 279 2.61 25.25 5.09
CA LYS A 279 2.76 24.30 6.22
C LYS A 279 1.96 23.03 5.96
N ILE A 280 2.16 22.46 4.77
CA ILE A 280 1.47 21.26 4.29
C ILE A 280 2.46 20.10 4.34
N LEU A 281 2.02 18.97 4.87
CA LEU A 281 2.80 17.75 4.81
C LEU A 281 2.51 17.04 3.48
N LEU A 282 3.55 16.87 2.68
CA LEU A 282 3.48 16.26 1.36
C LEU A 282 3.78 14.76 1.44
N SER A 283 4.72 14.40 2.31
CA SER A 283 5.11 13.02 2.59
C SER A 283 5.83 12.93 3.93
N ALA A 284 5.86 11.75 4.52
CA ALA A 284 6.75 11.42 5.63
C ALA A 284 7.31 10.02 5.46
N THR A 285 8.61 9.87 5.69
CA THR A 285 9.30 8.57 5.78
C THR A 285 9.93 8.46 7.15
N TYR A 286 9.47 7.52 7.97
CA TYR A 286 9.85 7.46 9.37
C TYR A 286 9.99 6.02 9.85
N SER A 287 10.63 5.84 10.98
CA SER A 287 10.89 4.55 11.61
C SER A 287 10.78 4.67 13.11
N LEU A 288 10.47 3.57 13.78
CA LEU A 288 10.44 3.54 15.25
C LEU A 288 11.80 3.11 15.78
N ASN A 289 12.31 3.78 16.81
CA ASN A 289 13.49 3.33 17.54
C ASN A 289 13.15 2.07 18.34
N VAL A 290 13.62 0.91 17.88
CA VAL A 290 13.38 -0.40 18.52
C VAL A 290 14.59 -0.92 19.30
N SER A 291 15.52 -0.03 19.68
CA SER A 291 16.70 -0.38 20.49
C SER A 291 16.31 -1.03 21.82
N ASN A 292 15.29 -0.48 22.51
CA ASN A 292 14.68 -1.10 23.68
C ASN A 292 13.72 -2.22 23.25
N ARG A 293 14.24 -3.44 23.15
CA ARG A 293 13.51 -4.62 22.66
C ARG A 293 12.27 -4.94 23.49
N ASP A 294 12.31 -4.76 24.80
CA ASP A 294 11.19 -5.13 25.68
C ASP A 294 10.02 -4.16 25.52
N MET A 295 10.30 -2.85 25.46
CA MET A 295 9.28 -1.84 25.17
C MET A 295 8.72 -2.02 23.75
N ALA A 296 9.60 -2.18 22.75
CA ALA A 296 9.17 -2.39 21.37
C ALA A 296 8.34 -3.67 21.22
N SER A 297 8.69 -4.76 21.91
CA SER A 297 7.90 -6.01 21.89
C SER A 297 6.49 -5.79 22.43
N LYS A 298 6.32 -5.00 23.50
CA LYS A 298 4.99 -4.69 24.06
C LYS A 298 4.10 -3.92 23.08
N LEU A 299 4.68 -3.09 22.21
CA LEU A 299 3.94 -2.32 21.21
C LEU A 299 3.41 -3.20 20.06
N PHE A 300 4.19 -4.18 19.61
CA PHE A 300 3.88 -4.93 18.38
C PHE A 300 3.42 -6.37 18.61
N VAL A 301 3.73 -6.98 19.77
CA VAL A 301 3.47 -8.40 20.03
C VAL A 301 2.28 -8.56 20.96
N LYS A 302 1.10 -8.75 20.39
CA LYS A 302 -0.15 -9.00 21.14
C LYS A 302 -0.16 -10.38 21.83
N LYS A 303 0.31 -11.42 21.14
CA LYS A 303 0.33 -12.80 21.65
C LYS A 303 1.52 -13.57 21.07
N LYS A 304 2.15 -14.40 21.90
CA LYS A 304 3.25 -15.29 21.50
C LYS A 304 3.23 -16.60 22.31
N PRO A 305 3.82 -17.70 21.79
CA PRO A 305 4.08 -18.90 22.59
C PRO A 305 4.94 -18.60 23.83
N ARG A 306 4.78 -19.39 24.90
CA ARG A 306 5.50 -19.18 26.17
C ARG A 306 7.02 -19.27 26.00
N ASN A 307 7.49 -20.25 25.24
CA ASN A 307 8.89 -20.56 24.95
C ASN A 307 9.45 -19.83 23.72
N ALA A 308 8.75 -18.79 23.26
CA ALA A 308 9.22 -17.94 22.16
C ALA A 308 9.44 -16.51 22.66
N LYS A 309 10.58 -15.92 22.29
CA LYS A 309 10.85 -14.50 22.42
C LYS A 309 10.71 -13.86 21.03
N VAL A 310 9.88 -12.83 20.93
CA VAL A 310 9.54 -12.17 19.66
C VAL A 310 9.71 -10.68 19.85
N TRP A 311 10.47 -10.03 18.98
CA TRP A 311 10.68 -8.59 19.02
C TRP A 311 10.88 -8.04 17.60
N PRO A 312 10.44 -6.79 17.33
CA PRO A 312 10.76 -6.11 16.09
C PRO A 312 12.24 -5.73 16.07
N VAL A 313 12.85 -5.76 14.89
CA VAL A 313 14.24 -5.31 14.66
C VAL A 313 14.32 -4.15 13.68
N LYS A 314 13.29 -3.97 12.85
CA LYS A 314 13.12 -2.82 11.97
C LYS A 314 11.64 -2.52 11.87
N VAL A 315 11.28 -1.25 11.96
CA VAL A 315 9.91 -0.76 11.81
C VAL A 315 10.01 0.52 10.99
N SER A 316 9.48 0.51 9.78
CA SER A 316 9.55 1.62 8.85
C SER A 316 8.18 1.91 8.25
N TYR A 317 7.90 3.19 8.05
CA TYR A 317 6.64 3.71 7.58
C TYR A 317 6.87 4.75 6.49
N ARG A 318 5.92 4.85 5.57
CA ARG A 318 5.78 5.96 4.64
C ARG A 318 4.31 6.35 4.54
N VAL A 319 4.04 7.65 4.49
CA VAL A 319 2.73 8.19 4.13
C VAL A 319 2.94 9.30 3.11
N ASP A 320 2.09 9.35 2.09
CA ASP A 320 2.06 10.41 1.10
C ASP A 320 0.67 11.05 1.05
N TYR A 321 0.66 12.32 0.65
CA TYR A 321 -0.53 13.12 0.46
C TYR A 321 -0.62 13.60 -0.98
N ALA A 322 -1.83 13.75 -1.49
CA ALA A 322 -2.09 14.30 -2.82
C ALA A 322 -2.99 15.53 -2.72
N GLU A 323 -2.78 16.47 -3.63
CA GLU A 323 -3.55 17.69 -3.77
C GLU A 323 -4.64 17.53 -4.82
N ARG A 324 -5.83 18.05 -4.52
CA ARG A 324 -6.93 18.16 -5.45
C ARG A 324 -7.82 19.34 -5.06
N ASN A 325 -8.15 20.20 -6.03
CA ASN A 325 -9.01 21.36 -5.82
C ASN A 325 -8.53 22.25 -4.64
N SER A 326 -7.21 22.47 -4.55
CA SER A 326 -6.55 23.22 -3.47
C SER A 326 -6.64 22.59 -2.08
N LYS A 327 -7.07 21.32 -1.97
CA LYS A 327 -7.13 20.57 -0.72
C LYS A 327 -6.31 19.29 -0.81
N TRP A 328 -5.63 18.97 0.29
CA TRP A 328 -4.79 17.78 0.42
C TRP A 328 -5.54 16.63 1.06
N HIS A 329 -5.21 15.42 0.66
CA HIS A 329 -5.76 14.20 1.23
C HIS A 329 -4.72 13.09 1.28
N TYR A 330 -4.88 12.19 2.25
CA TYR A 330 -4.17 10.93 2.33
C TYR A 330 -4.27 10.18 0.98
N SER A 331 -3.13 9.86 0.38
CA SER A 331 -3.07 9.18 -0.92
C SER A 331 -2.42 7.80 -0.84
N TYR A 332 -1.42 7.63 0.02
CA TYR A 332 -0.70 6.37 0.15
C TYR A 332 -0.16 6.16 1.55
N SER A 333 -0.09 4.89 1.99
CA SER A 333 0.80 4.51 3.08
C SER A 333 1.40 3.12 2.92
N ASN A 334 2.54 2.93 3.58
CA ASN A 334 3.27 1.69 3.67
C ASN A 334 3.81 1.49 5.08
N ALA A 335 3.59 0.31 5.66
CA ALA A 335 4.33 -0.18 6.81
C ALA A 335 5.17 -1.40 6.44
N SER A 336 6.42 -1.41 6.89
CA SER A 336 7.34 -2.53 6.79
C SER A 336 7.93 -2.85 8.16
N ILE A 337 7.74 -4.07 8.64
CA ILE A 337 8.17 -4.50 9.97
C ILE A 337 8.90 -5.84 9.89
N ASP A 338 10.14 -5.85 10.36
CA ASP A 338 10.93 -7.07 10.51
C ASP A 338 10.93 -7.53 11.97
N PHE A 339 10.66 -8.82 12.18
CA PHE A 339 10.71 -9.47 13.49
C PHE A 339 11.79 -10.54 13.53
N LYS A 340 12.38 -10.70 14.72
CA LYS A 340 13.10 -11.90 15.11
C LYS A 340 12.25 -12.72 16.07
N VAL A 341 12.18 -14.03 15.81
CA VAL A 341 11.58 -15.03 16.68
C VAL A 341 12.68 -15.96 17.13
N ASN A 342 12.97 -15.94 18.43
CA ASN A 342 13.89 -16.86 19.06
C ASN A 342 13.10 -17.89 19.89
N TRP A 343 13.45 -19.16 19.73
CA TRP A 343 12.83 -20.26 20.46
C TRP A 343 13.80 -20.82 21.47
N ASP A 344 13.30 -21.13 22.66
CA ASP A 344 14.08 -21.85 23.64
C ASP A 344 14.60 -23.15 23.01
N LYS A 345 15.88 -23.45 23.25
CA LYS A 345 16.56 -24.66 22.74
C LYS A 345 16.74 -24.74 21.21
N LYS A 346 16.45 -23.68 20.44
CA LYS A 346 16.87 -23.58 19.02
C LYS A 346 18.10 -22.66 18.89
N ILE A 347 19.10 -23.13 18.14
CA ILE A 347 20.36 -22.40 17.92
C ILE A 347 20.19 -21.23 16.94
N PHE A 348 19.21 -21.32 16.03
CA PHE A 348 18.95 -20.28 15.03
C PHE A 348 17.60 -19.59 15.25
N ASN A 349 17.61 -18.27 15.20
CA ASN A 349 16.39 -17.47 15.16
C ASN A 349 15.70 -17.58 13.78
N SER A 350 14.40 -17.32 13.77
CA SER A 350 13.61 -17.13 12.55
C SER A 350 13.34 -15.65 12.33
N THR A 351 13.47 -15.20 11.08
CA THR A 351 13.15 -13.83 10.68
C THR A 351 11.87 -13.80 9.87
N TYR A 352 11.01 -12.83 10.21
CA TYR A 352 9.75 -12.58 9.53
C TYR A 352 9.70 -11.12 9.11
N SER A 353 9.25 -10.85 7.89
CA SER A 353 9.04 -9.51 7.37
C SER A 353 7.56 -9.35 7.03
N LEU A 354 6.95 -8.30 7.57
CA LEU A 354 5.57 -7.93 7.33
C LEU A 354 5.56 -6.66 6.53
N SER A 355 4.74 -6.61 5.49
CA SER A 355 4.49 -5.39 4.72
C SER A 355 3.00 -5.18 4.60
N SER A 356 2.53 -3.96 4.79
CA SER A 356 1.18 -3.54 4.46
C SER A 356 1.24 -2.24 3.67
N GLU A 357 0.56 -2.17 2.54
CA GLU A 357 0.51 -0.99 1.68
C GLU A 357 -0.94 -0.70 1.28
N MET A 358 -1.25 0.58 1.16
CA MET A 358 -2.56 1.07 0.73
C MET A 358 -2.38 2.28 -0.17
N ALA A 359 -2.92 2.21 -1.39
CA ALA A 359 -2.98 3.34 -2.31
C ALA A 359 -4.44 3.72 -2.54
N ILE A 360 -4.76 4.99 -2.36
CA ILE A 360 -6.02 5.58 -2.83
C ILE A 360 -5.93 5.67 -4.34
N THR A 361 -6.92 5.11 -5.03
CA THR A 361 -6.94 5.02 -6.50
C THR A 361 -8.03 5.86 -7.13
N ASP A 362 -9.03 6.24 -6.32
CA ASP A 362 -10.11 7.14 -6.66
C ASP A 362 -10.78 7.64 -5.38
N TRP A 363 -11.50 8.76 -5.44
CA TRP A 363 -12.33 9.23 -4.34
C TRP A 363 -13.43 10.18 -4.81
N THR A 364 -14.49 10.29 -4.03
CA THR A 364 -15.55 11.29 -4.22
C THR A 364 -15.96 11.89 -2.88
N GLU A 365 -16.57 13.07 -2.92
CA GLU A 365 -17.29 13.61 -1.77
C GLU A 365 -18.49 12.70 -1.45
N ASN A 366 -18.81 12.57 -0.17
CA ASN A 366 -19.92 11.77 0.34
C ASN A 366 -20.96 12.69 0.99
N GLU A 367 -21.52 13.59 0.19
CA GLU A 367 -22.52 14.58 0.61
C GLU A 367 -23.74 13.92 1.28
N THR A 368 -24.14 12.73 0.78
CA THR A 368 -25.30 11.99 1.30
C THR A 368 -25.07 11.34 2.66
N LEU A 369 -23.83 11.34 3.17
CA LEU A 369 -23.44 10.67 4.42
C LEU A 369 -23.89 9.20 4.50
N ASN A 370 -23.95 8.52 3.36
CA ASN A 370 -24.40 7.14 3.29
C ASN A 370 -23.31 6.20 3.86
N PHE A 371 -23.36 5.96 5.16
CA PHE A 371 -22.44 5.06 5.86
C PHE A 371 -22.99 3.63 5.90
N PRO A 372 -22.16 2.61 5.63
CA PRO A 372 -22.56 1.22 5.79
C PRO A 372 -22.95 0.89 7.23
N LYS A 373 -23.78 -0.14 7.39
CA LYS A 373 -24.06 -0.67 8.73
C LYS A 373 -22.78 -1.26 9.30
N ARG A 374 -22.63 -1.22 10.64
CA ARG A 374 -21.43 -1.75 11.34
C ARG A 374 -21.04 -3.17 10.94
N LYS A 375 -22.03 -4.03 10.66
CA LYS A 375 -21.82 -5.43 10.22
C LYS A 375 -21.15 -5.56 8.85
N ASP A 376 -21.25 -4.52 8.01
CA ASP A 376 -20.67 -4.48 6.67
C ASP A 376 -19.26 -3.85 6.68
N LEU A 377 -18.84 -3.31 7.83
CA LEU A 377 -17.51 -2.73 8.03
C LEU A 377 -16.55 -3.80 8.56
N VAL A 378 -15.28 -3.64 8.20
CA VAL A 378 -14.17 -4.45 8.69
C VAL A 378 -13.95 -4.15 10.17
N ASP A 379 -13.72 -5.20 10.97
CA ASP A 379 -13.30 -5.03 12.35
C ASP A 379 -11.85 -4.51 12.43
N PRO A 380 -11.54 -3.45 13.21
CA PRO A 380 -10.18 -2.93 13.35
C PRO A 380 -9.16 -3.90 13.97
N SER A 381 -9.58 -5.08 14.42
CA SER A 381 -8.73 -6.17 14.90
C SER A 381 -8.72 -7.39 13.97
N VAL A 382 -9.28 -7.27 12.76
CA VAL A 382 -9.36 -8.37 11.78
C VAL A 382 -7.98 -8.95 11.49
N ILE A 383 -7.92 -10.27 11.35
CA ILE A 383 -6.79 -10.96 10.73
C ILE A 383 -7.26 -11.38 9.33
N LEU A 384 -6.87 -10.62 8.32
CA LEU A 384 -7.39 -10.81 6.95
C LEU A 384 -7.08 -12.21 6.39
N ALA A 385 -5.89 -12.74 6.68
CA ALA A 385 -5.52 -14.11 6.32
C ALA A 385 -6.52 -15.17 6.86
N ASP A 386 -7.13 -14.93 8.02
CA ASP A 386 -8.10 -15.82 8.65
C ASP A 386 -9.55 -15.52 8.24
N SER A 387 -9.81 -14.41 7.52
CA SER A 387 -11.16 -14.00 7.15
C SER A 387 -11.86 -15.05 6.27
N LYS A 388 -13.16 -15.25 6.51
CA LYS A 388 -14.01 -16.17 5.72
C LYS A 388 -14.37 -15.62 4.33
N ILE A 389 -14.11 -14.34 4.09
CA ILE A 389 -14.37 -13.68 2.81
C ILE A 389 -13.31 -14.16 1.82
N GLY A 390 -13.70 -15.09 0.95
CA GLY A 390 -12.84 -15.72 -0.06
C GLY A 390 -13.05 -15.15 -1.47
N PHE A 391 -12.15 -15.55 -2.36
CA PHE A 391 -12.09 -15.18 -3.78
C PHE A 391 -13.44 -15.22 -4.50
N LYS A 392 -13.72 -14.18 -5.29
CA LYS A 392 -14.94 -14.11 -6.11
C LYS A 392 -14.74 -14.18 -7.63
N ASP A 393 -13.54 -14.07 -8.20
CA ASP A 393 -13.38 -14.15 -9.67
C ASP A 393 -11.92 -14.35 -10.18
N LEU A 394 -11.76 -14.82 -11.44
CA LEU A 394 -10.52 -14.90 -12.22
C LEU A 394 -10.14 -13.55 -12.89
N ASN A 395 -11.13 -12.73 -13.32
CA ASN A 395 -10.92 -11.34 -13.80
C ASN A 395 -10.98 -10.32 -12.65
N PHE A 396 -10.34 -10.71 -11.54
CA PHE A 396 -10.60 -10.19 -10.22
C PHE A 396 -10.59 -8.66 -10.08
N TRP A 397 -9.64 -7.96 -10.70
CA TRP A 397 -9.50 -6.51 -10.53
C TRP A 397 -10.36 -5.69 -11.48
N GLY A 398 -10.82 -6.23 -12.61
CA GLY A 398 -11.63 -5.48 -13.58
C GLY A 398 -11.03 -4.10 -13.89
N GLU A 399 -11.82 -3.06 -13.65
CA GLU A 399 -11.48 -1.64 -13.93
C GLU A 399 -10.68 -0.98 -12.79
N ASP A 400 -10.55 -1.63 -11.63
CA ASP A 400 -9.87 -1.05 -10.48
C ASP A 400 -8.38 -0.91 -10.76
N ASN A 401 -7.85 0.28 -10.45
CA ASN A 401 -6.42 0.52 -10.38
C ASN A 401 -5.83 -0.19 -9.16
N ILE A 402 -4.61 -0.72 -9.33
CA ILE A 402 -3.88 -1.44 -8.28
C ILE A 402 -2.39 -1.09 -8.38
N ILE A 403 -1.65 -1.41 -7.33
CA ILE A 403 -0.19 -1.42 -7.37
C ILE A 403 0.25 -2.69 -8.09
N GLU A 404 1.03 -2.58 -9.17
CA GLU A 404 1.50 -3.76 -9.91
C GLU A 404 2.33 -4.68 -8.98
N PRO A 405 2.09 -5.99 -9.00
CA PRO A 405 2.81 -6.91 -8.12
C PRO A 405 4.26 -7.07 -8.58
N GLU A 406 5.19 -6.94 -7.64
CA GLU A 406 6.59 -7.33 -7.83
C GLU A 406 6.72 -8.80 -8.22
N ASN A 407 7.85 -9.16 -8.83
CA ASN A 407 8.16 -10.55 -9.24
C ASN A 407 7.96 -11.59 -8.12
N THR A 408 8.31 -11.24 -6.87
CA THR A 408 8.15 -12.15 -5.74
C THR A 408 6.68 -12.42 -5.39
N ILE A 409 5.81 -11.42 -5.58
CA ILE A 409 4.38 -11.48 -5.32
C ILE A 409 3.67 -12.19 -6.48
N GLN A 410 4.09 -11.95 -7.72
CA GLN A 410 3.56 -12.64 -8.90
C GLN A 410 3.63 -14.17 -8.78
N ASN A 411 4.70 -14.70 -8.20
CA ASN A 411 4.82 -16.14 -7.97
C ASN A 411 3.80 -16.68 -6.97
N ALA A 412 3.45 -15.91 -5.94
CA ALA A 412 2.36 -16.26 -5.02
C ALA A 412 1.00 -16.18 -5.74
N ILE A 413 0.77 -15.14 -6.54
CA ILE A 413 -0.46 -14.98 -7.34
C ILE A 413 -0.63 -16.14 -8.34
N LYS A 414 0.44 -16.61 -8.98
CA LYS A 414 0.39 -17.79 -9.87
C LYS A 414 -0.05 -19.05 -9.13
N LYS A 415 0.38 -19.25 -7.88
CA LYS A 415 -0.06 -20.38 -7.04
C LYS A 415 -1.53 -20.28 -6.69
N ILE A 416 -2.00 -19.08 -6.32
CA ILE A 416 -3.42 -18.78 -6.10
C ILE A 416 -4.25 -19.18 -7.31
N GLN A 417 -3.88 -18.68 -8.50
CA GLN A 417 -4.62 -18.92 -9.73
C GLN A 417 -4.71 -20.41 -10.06
N ARG A 418 -3.64 -21.19 -9.83
CA ARG A 418 -3.64 -22.65 -9.98
C ARG A 418 -4.60 -23.34 -9.01
N LYS A 419 -4.65 -22.92 -7.74
CA LYS A 419 -5.61 -23.46 -6.74
C LYS A 419 -7.05 -23.18 -7.16
N LEU A 420 -7.35 -21.99 -7.66
CA LEU A 420 -8.69 -21.62 -8.12
C LEU A 420 -9.14 -22.43 -9.33
N LYS A 421 -8.25 -22.72 -10.29
CA LYS A 421 -8.58 -23.59 -11.43
C LYS A 421 -8.99 -24.98 -10.97
N ARG A 422 -8.22 -25.59 -10.07
CA ARG A 422 -8.51 -26.91 -9.48
C ARG A 422 -9.80 -27.00 -8.64
N LEU A 423 -10.36 -25.87 -8.21
CA LEU A 423 -11.63 -25.85 -7.48
C LEU A 423 -12.84 -25.69 -8.42
N LYS A 424 -12.59 -25.32 -9.69
CA LYS A 424 -13.61 -25.19 -10.73
C LYS A 424 -13.72 -26.46 -11.60
N ASP A 425 -12.63 -27.21 -11.71
CA ASP A 425 -12.58 -28.57 -12.24
C ASP A 425 -13.02 -29.57 -11.16
#